data_AF-A0A9J6HC60-F1
#
_entry.id   AF-A0A9J6HC60-F1
#
_cell.length_a   1.000
_cell.length_b   1.000
_cell.length_c   1.000
_cell.angle_alpha   90.00
_cell.angle_beta   90.00
_cell.angle_gamma   90.00
#
_symmetry.space_group_name_H-M   'P 1'
#
loop_
_entity.id
_entity.type
_entity.pdbx_description
1 polymer ?
#
loop_
_entity_poly.entity_id
_entity_poly.type
_entity_poly.pdbx_seq_one_letter_code
_entity_poly.pdbx_strand_id
1 'polypeptide(L)'
;MFQNGSETIEKIQYQWSKITLLDWNQISSTQSFWCEVHFYKDACGENPFAELAGFAMSMLGLPYSNAEVEMRFSQLNIVKYKMRNKPKPETTNSILAIRAGLK
;
A
#
# COMPACT_ATOMS: atom_id res chain seq x y z
N MET A 1 -9.05 -23.24 6.27
CA MET A 1 -10.15 -23.02 5.31
C MET A 1 -9.72 -21.93 4.36
N PHE A 2 -9.18 -22.29 3.19
CA PHE A 2 -8.94 -21.31 2.13
C PHE A 2 -10.30 -21.06 1.48
N GLN A 3 -10.96 -19.94 1.80
CA GLN A 3 -12.14 -19.54 1.05
C GLN A 3 -11.71 -19.31 -0.40
N ASN A 4 -12.54 -19.80 -1.32
CA ASN A 4 -12.28 -19.88 -2.75
C ASN A 4 -11.89 -18.52 -3.32
N GLY A 5 -10.65 -18.38 -3.81
CA GLY A 5 -10.17 -17.13 -4.40
C GLY A 5 -11.04 -16.61 -5.55
N SER A 6 -11.77 -17.49 -6.26
CA SER A 6 -12.69 -17.06 -7.33
C SER A 6 -13.87 -16.24 -6.80
N GLU A 7 -14.48 -16.65 -5.67
CA GLU A 7 -15.63 -15.95 -5.09
C GLU A 7 -15.25 -14.55 -4.62
N THR A 8 -14.01 -14.38 -4.16
CA THR A 8 -13.49 -13.07 -3.73
C THR A 8 -13.24 -12.14 -4.92
N ILE A 9 -12.70 -12.68 -6.02
CA ILE A 9 -12.47 -11.92 -7.26
C ILE A 9 -13.80 -11.49 -7.87
N GLU A 10 -14.79 -12.37 -7.90
CA GLU A 10 -16.14 -12.07 -8.41
C GLU A 10 -16.80 -10.93 -7.61
N LYS A 11 -16.68 -10.95 -6.27
CA LYS A 11 -17.18 -9.87 -5.40
C LYS A 11 -16.50 -8.52 -5.70
N ILE A 12 -15.18 -8.52 -5.86
CA ILE A 12 -14.41 -7.31 -6.18
C ILE A 12 -14.82 -6.78 -7.56
N GLN A 13 -14.96 -7.63 -8.57
CA GLN A 13 -15.41 -7.23 -9.91
C GLN A 13 -16.82 -6.62 -9.88
N TYR A 14 -17.73 -7.23 -9.12
CA TYR A 14 -19.07 -6.71 -8.91
C TYR A 14 -19.05 -5.32 -8.25
N GLN A 15 -18.30 -5.16 -7.17
CA GLN A 15 -18.10 -3.87 -6.49
C GLN A 15 -17.49 -2.82 -7.43
N TRP A 16 -16.51 -3.21 -8.24
CA TRP A 16 -15.87 -2.33 -9.22
C TRP A 16 -16.85 -1.84 -10.28
N SER A 17 -17.74 -2.70 -10.78
CA SER A 17 -18.78 -2.25 -11.73
C SER A 17 -19.77 -1.25 -11.14
N LYS A 18 -19.96 -1.27 -9.82
CA LYS A 18 -20.93 -0.42 -9.12
C LYS A 18 -20.35 0.90 -8.64
N ILE A 19 -19.03 0.99 -8.45
CA ILE A 19 -18.39 2.20 -7.93
C ILE A 19 -18.64 3.40 -8.85
N THR A 20 -18.81 3.17 -10.16
CA THR A 20 -19.09 4.20 -11.17
C THR A 20 -20.53 4.72 -11.14
N LEU A 21 -21.43 4.06 -10.39
CA LEU A 21 -22.83 4.48 -10.26
C LEU A 21 -23.01 5.59 -9.21
N LEU A 22 -21.97 5.88 -8.42
CA LEU A 22 -21.99 6.90 -7.38
C LEU A 22 -21.08 8.05 -7.77
N ASP A 23 -21.48 9.26 -7.40
CA ASP A 23 -20.64 10.45 -7.53
C ASP A 23 -19.70 10.56 -6.32
N TRP A 24 -18.41 10.73 -6.61
CA TRP A 24 -17.35 10.81 -5.60
C TRP A 24 -16.79 12.23 -5.53
N ASN A 25 -16.47 12.69 -4.32
CA ASN A 25 -16.01 14.06 -4.12
C ASN A 25 -14.49 14.19 -4.33
N GLN A 26 -13.73 13.17 -3.92
CA GLN A 26 -12.27 13.19 -3.92
C GLN A 26 -11.69 12.55 -5.19
N ILE A 27 -11.87 13.18 -6.35
CA ILE A 27 -11.38 12.66 -7.64
C ILE A 27 -9.94 13.12 -7.97
N SER A 28 -9.42 14.08 -7.21
CA SER A 28 -8.13 14.71 -7.47
C SER A 28 -6.91 13.89 -7.04
N SER A 29 -7.07 13.00 -6.06
CA SER A 29 -6.01 12.18 -5.49
C SER A 29 -6.48 10.74 -5.35
N THR A 30 -5.73 9.80 -5.93
CA THR A 30 -6.00 8.37 -5.82
C THR A 30 -6.09 7.91 -4.36
N GLN A 31 -5.22 8.42 -3.48
CA GLN A 31 -5.26 8.05 -2.05
C GLN A 31 -6.52 8.58 -1.36
N SER A 32 -6.87 9.84 -1.61
CA SER A 32 -8.07 10.46 -1.02
C SER A 32 -9.35 9.82 -1.53
N PHE A 33 -9.39 9.45 -2.81
CA PHE A 33 -10.49 8.68 -3.41
C PHE A 33 -10.70 7.35 -2.69
N TRP A 34 -9.66 6.52 -2.60
CA TRP A 34 -9.80 5.20 -2.00
C TRP A 34 -10.06 5.26 -0.49
N CYS A 35 -9.58 6.31 0.20
CA CYS A 35 -10.00 6.62 1.56
C CYS A 35 -11.51 6.93 1.65
N GLU A 36 -12.04 7.78 0.76
CA GLU A 36 -13.47 8.09 0.70
C GLU A 36 -14.31 6.81 0.47
N VAL A 37 -13.91 5.97 -0.49
CA VAL A 37 -14.58 4.69 -0.80
C VAL A 37 -14.52 3.72 0.38
N HIS A 38 -13.43 3.71 1.15
CA HIS A 38 -13.29 2.86 2.32
C HIS A 38 -14.15 3.31 3.51
N PHE A 39 -14.32 4.62 3.70
CA PHE A 39 -15.18 5.17 4.75
C PHE A 39 -16.64 5.34 4.32
N TYR A 40 -16.95 5.10 3.05
CA TYR A 40 -18.31 5.16 2.53
C TYR A 40 -19.23 4.18 3.27
N LYS A 41 -20.42 4.66 3.63
CA LYS A 41 -21.46 3.86 4.28
C LYS A 41 -22.76 4.03 3.52
N ASP A 42 -23.45 2.93 3.29
CA ASP A 42 -24.78 2.93 2.72
C ASP A 42 -25.84 3.35 3.76
N ALA A 43 -27.11 3.36 3.34
CA ALA A 43 -28.24 3.68 4.22
C ALA A 43 -28.43 2.67 5.38
N CYS A 44 -27.80 1.49 5.30
CA CYS A 44 -27.79 0.47 6.34
C CYS A 44 -26.61 0.65 7.32
N GLY A 45 -25.66 1.55 7.01
CA GLY A 45 -24.46 1.81 7.80
C GLY A 45 -23.28 0.89 7.48
N GLU A 46 -23.41 0.04 6.45
CA GLU A 46 -22.38 -0.90 6.00
C GLU A 46 -21.64 -0.35 4.78
N ASN A 47 -20.40 -0.79 4.55
CA ASN A 47 -19.66 -0.42 3.35
C ASN A 47 -19.82 -1.48 2.25
N PRO A 48 -20.60 -1.22 1.18
CA PRO A 48 -20.79 -2.16 0.08
C PRO A 48 -19.53 -2.40 -0.78
N PHE A 49 -18.48 -1.60 -0.60
CA PHE A 49 -17.21 -1.65 -1.33
C PHE A 49 -16.02 -2.06 -0.44
N ALA A 50 -16.27 -2.65 0.73
CA ALA A 50 -15.22 -2.94 1.71
C ALA A 50 -14.07 -3.79 1.15
N GLU A 51 -14.38 -4.86 0.41
CA GLU A 51 -13.38 -5.75 -0.18
C GLU A 51 -12.57 -5.05 -1.29
N LEU A 52 -13.23 -4.31 -2.18
CA LEU A 52 -12.57 -3.54 -3.22
C LEU A 52 -11.67 -2.44 -2.64
N ALA A 53 -12.17 -1.70 -1.66
CA ALA A 53 -11.42 -0.63 -1.00
C ALA A 53 -10.20 -1.19 -0.25
N GLY A 54 -10.37 -2.30 0.47
CA GLY A 54 -9.26 -2.99 1.14
C GLY A 54 -8.21 -3.51 0.16
N PHE A 55 -8.65 -4.08 -0.98
CA PHE A 55 -7.75 -4.50 -2.05
C PHE A 55 -6.97 -3.32 -2.65
N ALA A 56 -7.65 -2.23 -3.00
CA ALA A 56 -7.02 -1.04 -3.56
C ALA A 56 -6.04 -0.37 -2.59
N MET A 57 -6.41 -0.25 -1.31
CA MET A 57 -5.51 0.27 -0.27
C MET A 57 -4.25 -0.61 -0.11
N SER A 58 -4.42 -1.93 -0.14
CA SER A 58 -3.30 -2.86 -0.07
C SER A 58 -2.38 -2.71 -1.28
N MET A 59 -2.95 -2.54 -2.47
CA MET A 59 -2.20 -2.31 -3.70
C MET A 59 -1.45 -0.97 -3.69
N LEU A 60 -2.04 0.09 -3.15
CA LEU A 60 -1.41 1.41 -3.01
C LEU A 60 -0.28 1.43 -1.97
N GLY A 61 -0.30 0.50 -1.01
CA GLY A 61 0.79 0.33 -0.05
C GLY A 61 2.02 -0.35 -0.63
N LEU A 62 1.92 -0.96 -1.82
CA LEU A 62 3.05 -1.62 -2.46
C LEU A 62 3.96 -0.58 -3.12
N PRO A 63 5.30 -0.74 -3.01
CA PRO A 63 6.23 0.11 -3.75
C PRO A 63 5.99 -0.08 -5.25
N TYR A 64 6.07 1.01 -6.00
CA TYR A 64 5.79 1.00 -7.44
C TYR A 64 6.80 0.15 -8.20
N SER A 65 8.05 0.10 -7.72
CA SER A 65 9.11 -0.70 -8.33
C SER A 65 10.18 -1.10 -7.33
N ASN A 66 10.89 -2.18 -7.65
CA ASN A 66 12.11 -2.56 -6.95
C ASN A 66 13.16 -1.42 -6.95
N ALA A 67 13.13 -0.55 -7.96
CA ALA A 67 14.03 0.60 -8.07
C ALA A 67 13.94 1.56 -6.86
N GLU A 68 12.76 1.73 -6.26
CA GLU A 68 12.61 2.58 -5.05
C GLU A 68 13.33 1.98 -3.84
N VAL A 69 13.30 0.65 -3.74
CA VAL A 69 13.99 -0.12 -2.71
C VAL A 69 15.50 -0.06 -2.96
N GLU A 70 15.94 -0.28 -4.20
CA GLU A 70 17.34 -0.19 -4.62
C GLU A 70 17.93 1.21 -4.40
N MET A 71 17.17 2.28 -4.63
CA MET A 71 17.63 3.65 -4.35
C MET A 71 17.93 3.85 -2.86
N ARG A 72 17.10 3.31 -1.95
CA ARG A 72 17.39 3.34 -0.51
C ARG A 72 18.65 2.52 -0.16
N PHE A 73 18.84 1.36 -0.79
CA PHE A 73 20.05 0.55 -0.59
C PHE A 73 21.31 1.17 -1.20
N SER A 74 21.20 1.94 -2.28
CA SER A 74 22.33 2.67 -2.88
C SER A 74 22.88 3.73 -1.92
N GLN A 75 22.01 4.43 -1.18
CA GLN A 75 22.43 5.36 -0.12
C GLN A 75 23.23 4.66 0.99
N LEU A 76 22.87 3.41 1.34
CA LEU A 76 23.64 2.61 2.30
C LEU A 76 24.98 2.14 1.76
N ASN A 77 25.14 2.04 0.44
CA ASN A 77 26.35 1.54 -0.19
C ASN A 77 27.56 2.41 0.21
N ILE A 78 27.35 3.71 0.42
CA ILE A 78 28.35 4.65 0.95
C ILE A 78 28.81 4.23 2.36
N VAL A 79 27.89 3.89 3.25
CA VAL A 79 28.18 3.45 4.63
C VAL A 79 28.80 2.05 4.65
N LYS A 80 28.35 1.17 3.76
CA LYS A 80 28.75 -0.25 3.70
C LYS A 80 30.15 -0.46 3.10
N TYR A 81 30.56 0.37 2.15
CA TYR A 81 31.82 0.14 1.39
C TYR A 81 32.78 1.32 1.38
N LYS A 82 32.32 2.57 1.55
CA LYS A 82 33.17 3.77 1.38
C LYS A 82 33.91 4.18 2.66
N MET A 83 33.36 3.83 3.83
CA MET A 83 34.06 4.02 5.11
C MET A 83 34.89 2.79 5.44
N ARG A 84 36.19 2.98 5.76
CA ARG A 84 37.15 1.90 6.10
C ARG A 84 36.67 0.96 7.23
N ASN A 85 35.69 1.40 8.02
CA ASN A 85 34.96 0.59 9.00
C ASN A 85 33.63 0.13 8.42
N LYS A 86 33.63 -1.01 7.74
CA LYS A 86 32.40 -1.69 7.32
C LYS A 86 31.62 -2.11 8.58
N PRO A 87 30.40 -1.59 8.81
CA PRO A 87 29.60 -1.98 9.94
C PRO A 87 29.13 -3.44 9.79
N LYS A 88 28.84 -4.08 10.93
CA LYS A 88 28.21 -5.41 10.93
C LYS A 88 26.83 -5.32 10.25
N PRO A 89 26.35 -6.42 9.62
CA PRO A 89 25.03 -6.45 8.98
C PRO A 89 23.90 -6.05 9.92
N GLU A 90 23.98 -6.49 11.18
CA GLU A 90 23.01 -6.15 12.24
C GLU A 90 22.92 -4.63 12.47
N THR A 91 24.07 -3.97 12.63
CA THR A 91 24.13 -2.50 12.78
C THR A 91 23.58 -1.78 11.55
N THR A 92 23.86 -2.30 10.35
CA THR A 92 23.33 -1.72 9.10
C THR A 92 21.81 -1.84 9.03
N ASN A 93 21.25 -2.97 9.49
CA ASN A 93 19.81 -3.18 9.57
C ASN A 93 19.15 -2.25 10.61
N SER A 94 19.78 -2.07 11.77
CA SER A 94 19.30 -1.10 12.78
C SER A 94 19.31 0.33 12.25
N ILE A 95 20.37 0.75 11.55
CA ILE A 95 20.45 2.09 10.93
C ILE A 95 19.36 2.27 9.87
N LEU A 96 19.12 1.24 9.06
CA LEU A 96 18.03 1.21 8.08
C LEU A 96 16.66 1.38 8.73
N ALA A 97 16.38 0.60 9.78
CA ALA A 97 15.12 0.65 10.50
C ALA A 97 14.88 2.01 11.15
N ILE A 98 15.90 2.57 11.81
CA ILE A 98 15.85 3.92 12.40
C ILE A 98 15.57 4.97 11.31
N ARG A 99 16.29 4.93 10.18
CA ARG A 99 16.08 5.88 9.07
C ARG A 99 14.71 5.74 8.41
N ALA A 100 14.15 4.53 8.37
CA ALA A 100 12.81 4.29 7.85
C ALA A 100 11.71 4.81 8.80
N GLY A 101 11.93 4.71 10.12
CA GLY A 101 10.98 5.16 11.15
C GLY A 101 11.05 6.65 11.50
N LEU A 102 12.19 7.32 11.27
CA LEU A 102 12.37 8.77 11.48
C LEU A 102 11.90 9.63 10.30
N LYS A 103 10.97 9.11 9.49
CA LYS A 103 10.39 9.84 8.34
C LYS A 103 9.34 10.85 8.78
#